data_AF-A0A0F0C975-F1
#
_entry.id   AF-A0A0F0C975-F1
#
_cell.length_a   1.000
_cell.length_b   1.000
_cell.length_c   1.000
_cell.angle_alpha   90.00
_cell.angle_beta   90.00
_cell.angle_gamma   90.00
#
_symmetry.space_group_name_H-M   'P 1'
#
loop_
_entity.id
_entity.type
_entity.pdbx_description
1 polymer ?
#
loop_
_entity_poly.entity_id
_entity_poly.type
_entity_poly.pdbx_seq_one_letter_code
_entity_poly.pdbx_strand_id
1 'polypeptide(L)'
;MPVDKEVLIQYCEMKEEIKDIRRRKEKLEKEIQRLEKLQVSDIVKGSKGEWDIYGPIKITGIPIPGYEDKKKTLKKLVDLLAHREAELVELTCQVEEYIQSIPKSEVQTMFRLYYIDGMPWWKVAQAMNRMFPKRRVKFTEDSCWQRDKRFFEKN
;
A
#
# COMPACT_ATOMS: atom_id res chain seq x y z
N MET A 1 -9.23 7.17 -24.50
CA MET A 1 -8.80 5.80 -24.82
C MET A 1 -9.76 4.87 -24.11
N PRO A 2 -10.24 3.77 -24.71
CA PRO A 2 -11.08 2.84 -23.99
C PRO A 2 -10.27 2.25 -22.83
N VAL A 3 -10.77 2.41 -21.62
CA VAL A 3 -10.16 1.85 -20.41
C VAL A 3 -10.47 0.36 -20.44
N ASP A 4 -9.44 -0.47 -20.47
CA ASP A 4 -9.58 -1.91 -20.60
C ASP A 4 -9.79 -2.59 -19.24
N LYS A 5 -10.46 -3.75 -19.25
CA LYS A 5 -10.73 -4.58 -18.07
C LYS A 5 -9.48 -4.93 -17.25
N GLU A 6 -8.32 -4.89 -17.87
CA GLU A 6 -7.01 -5.10 -17.25
C GLU A 6 -6.71 -4.11 -16.13
N VAL A 7 -7.29 -2.91 -16.19
CA VAL A 7 -7.13 -1.87 -15.16
C VAL A 7 -7.60 -2.34 -13.78
N LEU A 8 -8.63 -3.19 -13.71
CA LEU A 8 -9.09 -3.79 -12.45
C LEU A 8 -8.05 -4.75 -11.85
N ILE A 9 -7.36 -5.52 -12.71
CA ILE A 9 -6.33 -6.48 -12.30
C ILE A 9 -5.10 -5.72 -11.83
N GLN A 10 -4.63 -4.77 -12.64
CA GLN A 10 -3.49 -3.89 -12.31
C GLN A 10 -3.72 -3.16 -10.98
N TYR A 11 -4.94 -2.69 -10.72
CA TYR A 11 -5.29 -2.06 -9.45
C TYR A 11 -5.15 -3.00 -8.24
N CYS A 12 -5.61 -4.23 -8.36
CA CYS A 12 -5.45 -5.24 -7.31
C CYS A 12 -3.96 -5.57 -7.07
N GLU A 13 -3.18 -5.73 -8.13
CA GLU A 13 -1.74 -6.00 -8.04
C GLU A 13 -1.00 -4.84 -7.36
N MET A 14 -1.28 -3.59 -7.78
CA MET A 14 -0.67 -2.39 -7.20
C MET A 14 -0.99 -2.24 -5.70
N LYS A 15 -2.23 -2.58 -5.27
CA LYS A 15 -2.59 -2.57 -3.84
C LYS A 15 -1.78 -3.56 -3.02
N GLU A 16 -1.59 -4.78 -3.51
CA GLU A 16 -0.77 -5.79 -2.82
C GLU A 16 0.71 -5.41 -2.83
N GLU A 17 1.22 -4.78 -3.90
CA GLU A 17 2.59 -4.27 -3.93
C GLU A 17 2.81 -3.16 -2.88
N ILE A 18 1.91 -2.18 -2.80
CA ILE A 18 1.98 -1.09 -1.79
C ILE A 18 1.95 -1.67 -0.37
N LYS A 19 1.11 -2.67 -0.14
CA LYS A 19 1.01 -3.36 1.16
C LYS A 19 2.32 -4.10 1.50
N ASP A 20 2.96 -4.74 0.54
CA ASP A 20 4.27 -5.36 0.77
C ASP A 20 5.37 -4.31 1.03
N ILE A 21 5.39 -3.19 0.29
CA ILE A 21 6.32 -2.07 0.54
C ILE A 21 6.14 -1.53 1.96
N ARG A 22 4.90 -1.30 2.40
CA ARG A 22 4.59 -0.86 3.78
C ARG A 22 5.10 -1.86 4.82
N ARG A 23 4.91 -3.15 4.59
CA ARG A 23 5.42 -4.21 5.48
C ARG A 23 6.96 -4.22 5.56
N ARG A 24 7.64 -4.07 4.42
CA ARG A 24 9.12 -3.99 4.36
C ARG A 24 9.64 -2.75 5.08
N LYS A 25 9.00 -1.60 4.86
CA LYS A 25 9.30 -0.33 5.56
C LYS A 25 9.16 -0.51 7.06
N GLU A 26 8.03 -1.02 7.56
CA GLU A 26 7.79 -1.23 8.99
C GLU A 26 8.83 -2.16 9.62
N LYS A 27 9.20 -3.25 8.93
CA LYS A 27 10.24 -4.16 9.40
C LYS A 27 11.59 -3.46 9.54
N LEU A 28 11.96 -2.62 8.57
CA LEU A 28 13.21 -1.87 8.59
C LEU A 28 13.21 -0.77 9.65
N GLU A 29 12.09 -0.08 9.85
CA GLU A 29 11.90 0.91 10.93
C GLU A 29 12.08 0.27 12.30
N LYS A 30 11.47 -0.89 12.54
CA LYS A 30 11.66 -1.65 13.79
C LYS A 30 13.09 -2.09 14.00
N GLU A 31 13.81 -2.45 12.93
CA GLU A 31 15.22 -2.79 13.00
C GLU A 31 16.06 -1.57 13.38
N ILE A 32 15.88 -0.44 12.67
CA ILE A 32 16.57 0.83 12.98
C ILE A 32 16.30 1.27 14.41
N GLN A 33 15.06 1.19 14.88
CA GLN A 33 14.69 1.54 16.25
C GLN A 33 15.39 0.66 17.29
N ARG A 34 15.63 -0.63 16.99
CA ARG A 34 16.42 -1.51 17.87
C ARG A 34 17.89 -1.10 17.90
N LEU A 35 18.45 -0.72 16.75
CA LEU A 35 19.84 -0.26 16.64
C LEU A 35 20.03 1.10 17.36
N GLU A 36 19.03 1.98 17.29
CA GLU A 36 19.04 3.26 18.00
C GLU A 36 19.06 3.12 19.53
N LYS A 37 18.53 2.03 20.07
CA LYS A 37 18.65 1.73 21.51
C LYS A 37 20.07 1.35 21.94
N LEU A 38 20.93 0.96 20.99
CA LEU A 38 22.34 0.67 21.22
C LEU A 38 23.24 1.91 21.05
N GLN A 39 22.63 3.10 20.96
CA GLN A 39 23.36 4.35 20.85
C GLN A 39 24.29 4.53 22.05
N VAL A 40 25.56 4.76 21.75
CA VAL A 40 26.60 5.04 22.74
C VAL A 40 26.91 6.53 22.69
N SER A 41 27.16 7.11 23.85
CA SER A 41 27.67 8.48 23.96
C SER A 41 29.00 8.47 24.69
N ASP A 42 30.00 9.11 24.10
CA ASP A 42 31.30 9.33 24.71
C ASP A 42 31.60 10.83 24.83
N ILE A 43 32.45 11.21 25.77
CA ILE A 43 32.85 12.60 26.01
C ILE A 43 34.34 12.72 25.73
N VAL A 44 34.68 13.40 24.64
CA VAL A 44 36.08 13.68 24.29
C VAL A 44 36.44 15.10 24.69
N LYS A 45 37.70 15.32 25.08
CA LYS A 45 38.23 16.67 25.33
C LYS A 45 38.71 17.26 24.02
N GLY A 46 38.22 18.45 23.66
CA GLY A 46 38.76 19.22 22.54
C GLY A 46 40.23 19.60 22.81
N SER A 47 41.10 19.39 21.84
CA SER A 47 42.50 19.83 21.88
C SER A 47 42.65 21.16 21.16
N LYS A 48 43.46 22.07 21.72
CA LYS A 48 43.73 23.39 21.14
C LYS A 48 44.59 23.22 19.87
N GLY A 49 44.01 23.56 18.72
CA GLY A 49 44.59 23.46 17.38
C GLY A 49 43.76 24.29 16.38
N GLU A 50 43.89 24.02 15.08
CA GLU A 50 43.35 24.81 13.94
C GLU A 50 41.85 25.17 14.01
N TRP A 51 41.06 24.46 14.81
CA TRP A 51 39.60 24.61 14.89
C TRP A 51 39.08 25.28 16.18
N ASP A 52 39.97 25.71 17.09
CA ASP A 52 39.66 26.48 18.32
C ASP A 52 38.45 25.96 19.15
N ILE A 53 38.29 24.62 19.26
CA ILE A 53 37.18 23.99 19.97
C ILE A 53 37.52 23.80 21.46
N TYR A 54 36.74 24.42 22.35
CA TYR A 54 36.92 24.36 23.81
C TYR A 54 35.90 23.44 24.50
N GLY A 55 36.35 22.73 25.53
CA GLY A 55 35.48 22.01 26.48
C GLY A 55 35.19 20.54 26.13
N PRO A 56 34.45 19.83 27.00
CA PRO A 56 34.02 18.45 26.74
C PRO A 56 32.99 18.40 25.61
N ILE A 57 33.27 17.63 24.56
CA ILE A 57 32.38 17.40 23.43
C ILE A 57 31.71 16.05 23.62
N LYS A 58 30.37 16.04 23.68
CA LYS A 58 29.60 14.80 23.70
C LYS A 58 29.43 14.31 22.27
N ILE A 59 30.13 13.24 21.94
CA ILE A 59 29.95 12.52 20.68
C ILE A 59 28.91 11.43 20.93
N THR A 60 27.89 11.37 20.08
CA THR A 60 26.91 10.29 20.12
C THR A 60 26.91 9.56 18.78
N GLY A 61 26.82 8.23 18.83
CA GLY A 61 26.89 7.41 17.63
C GLY A 61 26.40 6.00 17.89
N ILE A 62 26.03 5.31 16.82
CA ILE A 62 25.69 3.88 16.86
C ILE A 62 26.88 3.16 16.22
N PRO A 63 27.68 2.39 16.99
CA PRO A 63 28.91 1.76 16.50
C PRO A 63 28.59 0.47 15.72
N ILE A 64 27.63 0.54 14.80
CA ILE A 64 27.14 -0.61 14.03
C ILE A 64 27.36 -0.30 12.54
N PRO A 65 28.28 -1.02 11.87
CA PRO A 65 28.48 -0.91 10.43
C PRO A 65 27.17 -1.13 9.68
N GLY A 66 26.87 -0.27 8.70
CA GLY A 66 25.66 -0.36 7.87
C GLY A 66 24.40 0.27 8.46
N TYR A 67 24.45 0.87 9.67
CA TYR A 67 23.31 1.63 10.21
C TYR A 67 22.89 2.79 9.31
N GLU A 68 23.85 3.56 8.80
CA GLU A 68 23.57 4.66 7.86
C GLU A 68 22.98 4.16 6.55
N ASP A 69 23.44 3.01 6.05
CA ASP A 69 22.92 2.41 4.82
C ASP A 69 21.48 1.91 4.99
N LYS A 70 21.14 1.40 6.18
CA LYS A 70 19.75 1.10 6.55
C LYS A 70 18.88 2.37 6.55
N LYS A 71 19.37 3.49 7.10
CA LYS A 71 18.66 4.79 7.04
C LYS A 71 18.46 5.29 5.61
N LYS A 72 19.49 5.20 4.76
CA LYS A 72 19.37 5.53 3.32
C LYS A 72 18.36 4.63 2.63
N THR A 73 18.34 3.34 2.94
CA THR A 73 17.40 2.36 2.38
C THR A 73 15.96 2.68 2.83
N LEU A 74 15.77 3.03 4.10
CA LEU A 74 14.47 3.48 4.61
C LEU A 74 13.96 4.71 3.86
N LYS A 75 14.83 5.71 3.64
CA LYS A 75 14.47 6.90 2.86
C LYS A 75 14.01 6.53 1.45
N LYS A 76 14.76 5.68 0.75
CA LYS A 76 14.35 5.17 -0.58
C LYS A 76 13.00 4.46 -0.56
N LEU A 77 12.71 3.67 0.47
CA LEU A 77 11.41 2.99 0.62
C LEU A 77 10.28 3.98 0.87
N VAL A 78 10.51 5.05 1.63
CA VAL A 78 9.53 6.12 1.85
C VAL A 78 9.23 6.85 0.55
N ASP A 79 10.27 7.24 -0.20
CA ASP A 79 10.12 7.93 -1.48
C ASP A 79 9.39 7.04 -2.51
N LEU A 80 9.77 5.76 -2.59
CA LEU A 80 9.10 4.77 -3.45
C LEU A 80 7.64 4.59 -3.06
N LEU A 81 7.33 4.46 -1.76
CA LEU A 81 5.96 4.30 -1.28
C LEU A 81 5.10 5.51 -1.67
N ALA A 82 5.61 6.73 -1.48
CA ALA A 82 4.90 7.95 -1.83
C ALA A 82 4.59 8.03 -3.33
N HIS A 83 5.55 7.63 -4.18
CA HIS A 83 5.34 7.59 -5.62
C HIS A 83 4.27 6.58 -6.03
N ARG A 84 4.33 5.36 -5.49
CA ARG A 84 3.33 4.31 -5.80
C ARG A 84 1.95 4.66 -5.25
N GLU A 85 1.87 5.31 -4.09
CA GLU A 85 0.60 5.81 -3.56
C GLU A 85 -0.02 6.89 -4.46
N ALA A 86 0.79 7.74 -5.08
CA ALA A 86 0.30 8.70 -6.07
C ALA A 86 -0.22 8.00 -7.34
N GLU A 87 0.53 7.03 -7.88
CA GLU A 87 0.08 6.23 -9.03
C GLU A 87 -1.23 5.48 -8.72
N LEU A 88 -1.38 4.95 -7.51
CA LEU A 88 -2.61 4.27 -7.08
C LEU A 88 -3.82 5.20 -7.13
N VAL A 89 -3.67 6.48 -6.79
CA VAL A 89 -4.77 7.45 -6.87
C VAL A 89 -5.21 7.64 -8.31
N GLU A 90 -4.27 7.81 -9.24
CA GLU A 90 -4.58 7.93 -10.67
C GLU A 90 -5.28 6.67 -11.21
N LEU A 91 -4.77 5.50 -10.84
CA LEU A 91 -5.35 4.23 -11.23
C LEU A 91 -6.74 4.02 -10.62
N THR A 92 -6.98 4.50 -9.40
CA THR A 92 -8.30 4.47 -8.76
C THR A 92 -9.32 5.25 -9.58
N CYS A 93 -8.95 6.44 -10.09
CA CYS A 93 -9.83 7.21 -10.97
C CYS A 93 -10.18 6.42 -12.23
N GLN A 94 -9.19 5.81 -12.88
CA GLN A 94 -9.42 4.98 -14.08
C GLN A 94 -10.33 3.78 -13.80
N VAL A 95 -10.14 3.11 -12.65
CA VAL A 95 -11.00 2.02 -12.20
C VAL A 95 -12.44 2.50 -11.97
N GLU A 96 -12.63 3.64 -11.32
CA GLU A 96 -13.97 4.19 -11.09
C GLU A 96 -14.66 4.55 -12.40
N GLU A 97 -13.95 5.20 -13.33
CA GLU A 97 -14.44 5.51 -14.68
C GLU A 97 -14.82 4.24 -15.44
N TYR A 98 -13.97 3.20 -15.37
CA TYR A 98 -14.25 1.90 -15.98
C TYR A 98 -15.52 1.28 -15.38
N ILE A 99 -15.64 1.23 -14.06
CA ILE A 99 -16.82 0.68 -13.39
C ILE A 99 -18.07 1.46 -13.79
N GLN A 100 -18.01 2.79 -13.88
CA GLN A 100 -19.13 3.63 -14.30
C GLN A 100 -19.54 3.37 -15.76
N SER A 101 -18.59 3.01 -16.64
CA SER A 101 -18.87 2.69 -18.04
C SER A 101 -19.71 1.41 -18.22
N ILE A 102 -19.75 0.52 -17.22
CA ILE A 102 -20.49 -0.75 -17.29
C ILE A 102 -22.00 -0.47 -17.30
N PRO A 103 -22.78 -0.89 -18.30
CA PRO A 103 -24.18 -0.48 -18.42
C PRO A 103 -25.12 -1.05 -17.35
N LYS A 104 -24.72 -2.14 -16.66
CA LYS A 104 -25.55 -2.81 -15.65
C LYS A 104 -25.19 -2.34 -14.25
N SER A 105 -26.04 -1.51 -13.63
CA SER A 105 -25.84 -0.96 -12.28
C SER A 105 -25.56 -2.04 -11.21
N GLU A 106 -26.22 -3.21 -11.27
CA GLU A 106 -25.94 -4.32 -10.34
C GLU A 106 -24.48 -4.78 -10.39
N VAL A 107 -23.87 -4.80 -11.59
CA VAL A 107 -22.48 -5.23 -11.78
C VAL A 107 -21.53 -4.14 -11.30
N GLN A 108 -21.88 -2.87 -11.54
CA GLN A 108 -21.11 -1.74 -11.03
C GLN A 108 -20.98 -1.79 -9.50
N THR A 109 -22.10 -1.98 -8.80
CA THR A 109 -22.11 -2.09 -7.33
C THR A 109 -21.30 -3.29 -6.86
N MET A 110 -21.45 -4.44 -7.52
CA MET A 110 -20.71 -5.65 -7.19
C MET A 110 -19.18 -5.46 -7.33
N PHE A 111 -18.74 -4.81 -8.42
CA PHE A 111 -17.32 -4.55 -8.67
C PHE A 111 -16.74 -3.49 -7.74
N ARG A 112 -17.49 -2.43 -7.41
CA ARG A 112 -17.08 -1.47 -6.40
C ARG A 112 -16.84 -2.14 -5.04
N LEU A 113 -17.76 -3.00 -4.60
CA LEU A 113 -17.61 -3.75 -3.34
C LEU A 113 -16.39 -4.70 -3.34
N TYR A 114 -16.08 -5.32 -4.48
CA TYR A 114 -14.97 -6.27 -4.57
C TYR A 114 -13.62 -5.57 -4.77
N TYR A 115 -13.46 -4.81 -5.85
CA TYR A 115 -12.17 -4.23 -6.25
C TYR A 115 -11.80 -3.02 -5.39
N ILE A 116 -12.73 -2.08 -5.20
CA ILE A 116 -12.45 -0.83 -4.47
C ILE A 116 -12.47 -1.10 -2.96
N ASP A 117 -13.58 -1.64 -2.43
CA ASP A 117 -13.74 -1.87 -1.00
C ASP A 117 -12.97 -3.11 -0.49
N GLY A 118 -12.45 -3.96 -1.39
CA GLY A 118 -11.62 -5.12 -1.03
C GLY A 118 -12.39 -6.21 -0.29
N MET A 119 -13.72 -6.29 -0.46
CA MET A 119 -14.53 -7.30 0.23
C MET A 119 -14.43 -8.65 -0.47
N PRO A 120 -14.28 -9.77 0.28
CA PRO A 120 -14.38 -11.10 -0.32
C PRO A 120 -15.80 -11.38 -0.84
N TRP A 121 -15.92 -12.27 -1.82
CA TRP A 121 -17.18 -12.53 -2.53
C TRP A 121 -18.36 -12.88 -1.64
N TRP A 122 -18.15 -13.62 -0.54
CA TRP A 122 -19.21 -13.89 0.44
C TRP A 122 -19.77 -12.61 1.11
N LYS A 123 -18.92 -11.62 1.42
CA LYS A 123 -19.37 -10.31 1.96
C LYS A 123 -20.07 -9.50 0.88
N VAL A 124 -19.53 -9.51 -0.33
CA VAL A 124 -20.15 -8.85 -1.50
C VAL A 124 -21.57 -9.40 -1.71
N ALA A 125 -21.75 -10.73 -1.69
CA ALA A 125 -23.04 -11.36 -1.83
C ALA A 125 -24.03 -10.94 -0.72
N GLN A 126 -23.57 -10.87 0.53
CA GLN A 126 -24.41 -10.39 1.64
C GLN A 126 -24.81 -8.92 1.46
N ALA A 127 -23.87 -8.04 1.10
CA ALA A 127 -24.14 -6.63 0.85
C ALA A 127 -25.11 -6.43 -0.33
N MET A 128 -24.90 -7.16 -1.42
CA MET A 128 -25.78 -7.17 -2.59
C MET A 128 -27.19 -7.65 -2.23
N ASN A 129 -27.33 -8.69 -1.42
CA ASN A 129 -28.64 -9.16 -0.97
C ASN A 129 -29.38 -8.15 -0.08
N ARG A 130 -28.64 -7.36 0.72
CA ARG A 130 -29.22 -6.26 1.53
C ARG A 130 -29.69 -5.11 0.65
N MET A 131 -28.93 -4.76 -0.39
CA MET A 131 -29.27 -3.68 -1.33
C MET A 131 -30.39 -4.06 -2.31
N PHE A 132 -30.48 -5.34 -2.70
CA PHE A 132 -31.48 -5.87 -3.64
C PHE A 132 -32.40 -6.92 -3.00
N PRO A 133 -33.21 -6.57 -1.98
CA PRO A 133 -33.99 -7.54 -1.21
C PRO A 133 -35.13 -8.18 -2.02
N LYS A 134 -35.60 -7.50 -3.07
CA LYS A 134 -36.73 -7.96 -3.93
C LYS A 134 -36.30 -8.93 -5.04
N ARG A 135 -35.02 -9.27 -5.13
CA ARG A 135 -34.50 -10.14 -6.18
C ARG A 135 -34.98 -11.58 -5.97
N ARG A 136 -35.49 -12.22 -7.02
CA ARG A 136 -36.02 -13.60 -6.97
C ARG A 136 -34.96 -14.63 -6.58
N VAL A 137 -33.75 -14.50 -7.11
CA VAL A 137 -32.62 -15.37 -6.81
C VAL A 137 -31.59 -14.58 -6.03
N LYS A 138 -31.30 -15.00 -4.80
CA LYS A 138 -30.30 -14.37 -3.94
C LYS A 138 -28.90 -14.50 -4.55
N PHE A 139 -28.06 -13.51 -4.28
CA PHE A 139 -26.64 -13.58 -4.58
C PHE A 139 -25.97 -14.59 -3.63
N THR A 140 -25.17 -15.48 -4.20
CA THR A 140 -24.25 -16.36 -3.50
C THR A 140 -22.82 -15.99 -3.89
N GLU A 141 -21.84 -16.41 -3.09
CA GLU A 141 -20.42 -16.24 -3.40
C GLU A 141 -20.08 -16.75 -4.81
N ASP A 142 -20.44 -18.00 -5.12
CA ASP A 142 -20.23 -18.59 -6.44
C ASP A 142 -20.91 -17.82 -7.57
N SER A 143 -22.13 -17.32 -7.33
CA SER A 143 -22.85 -16.54 -8.34
C SER A 143 -22.15 -15.22 -8.64
N CYS A 144 -21.56 -14.56 -7.64
CA CYS A 144 -20.81 -13.32 -7.84
C CYS A 144 -19.50 -13.59 -8.58
N TRP A 145 -18.74 -14.59 -8.14
CA TRP A 145 -17.48 -14.99 -8.77
C TRP A 145 -17.65 -15.44 -10.23
N GLN A 146 -18.64 -16.29 -10.51
CA GLN A 146 -18.93 -16.70 -11.90
C GLN A 146 -19.34 -15.53 -12.78
N ARG A 147 -20.01 -14.52 -12.21
CA ARG A 147 -20.45 -13.34 -12.96
C ARG A 147 -19.27 -12.42 -13.31
N ASP A 148 -18.31 -12.29 -12.40
CA ASP A 148 -17.03 -11.65 -12.65
C ASP A 148 -16.25 -12.40 -13.76
N LYS A 149 -16.05 -13.70 -13.62
CA LYS A 149 -15.38 -14.53 -14.64
C LYS A 149 -16.01 -14.38 -16.03
N ARG A 150 -17.34 -14.49 -16.13
CA ARG A 150 -18.07 -14.32 -17.41
C ARG A 150 -17.95 -12.91 -17.98
N PHE A 151 -17.74 -11.90 -17.13
CA PHE A 151 -17.56 -10.52 -17.57
C PHE A 151 -16.20 -10.33 -18.23
N PHE A 152 -15.15 -10.97 -17.68
CA PHE A 152 -13.81 -10.97 -18.27
C PHE A 152 -13.68 -11.84 -19.53
N GLU A 153 -14.49 -12.90 -19.66
CA GLU A 153 -14.50 -13.80 -20.83
C GLU A 153 -15.29 -13.27 -22.04
N LYS A 154 -16.31 -12.42 -21.83
CA LYS A 154 -17.22 -11.93 -22.89
C LYS A 154 -16.82 -10.60 -23.52
N ASN A 155 -16.04 -9.81 -22.80
CA ASN A 155 -15.41 -8.58 -23.29
C ASN A 155 -13.90 -8.81 -23.35
#